data_AF-A1DYP3-F1
#
_entry.id   AF-A1DYP3-F1
#
_cell.length_a   1.000
_cell.length_b   1.000
_cell.length_c   1.000
_cell.angle_alpha   90.00
_cell.angle_beta   90.00
_cell.angle_gamma   90.00
#
_symmetry.space_group_name_H-M   'P 1'
#
loop_
_entity.id
_entity.type
_entity.pdbx_description
1 polymer ?
#
loop_
_entity_poly.entity_id
_entity_poly.type
_entity_poly.pdbx_seq_one_letter_code
_entity_poly.pdbx_strand_id
1 'polypeptide(L)'
;QVELTPFSDTDRAIATSIVDAVDDTGYLTVSLDEIRESMGDVEVDLDEVEAVLKRIQRFDPVGVAAKDLRDCLLIQLSQFDKSTPWLEEARLIICDHLDLLANHDFRTLMRVTRLKEEVLKEAVNLIQSLDPRPGQSIQTGEPEYVIP
;
A
#
# COMPACT_ATOMS: atom_id res chain seq x y z
N GLN A 1 0.56 -16.51 2.34
CA GLN A 1 1.24 -16.23 1.05
C GLN A 1 2.76 -16.31 1.15
N VAL A 2 3.39 -15.86 2.25
CA VAL A 2 4.84 -16.02 2.50
C VAL A 2 5.27 -17.49 2.35
N GLU A 3 4.57 -18.42 3.00
CA GLU A 3 4.87 -19.86 2.93
C GLU A 3 4.80 -20.48 1.52
N LEU A 4 3.99 -19.89 0.63
CA LEU A 4 3.78 -20.37 -0.74
C LEU A 4 4.71 -19.70 -1.76
N THR A 5 5.47 -18.69 -1.31
CA THR A 5 6.37 -17.91 -2.16
C THR A 5 7.77 -18.50 -2.07
N PRO A 6 8.48 -18.69 -3.20
CA PRO A 6 9.87 -19.15 -3.17
C PRO A 6 10.76 -18.01 -2.68
N PHE A 7 10.96 -17.96 -1.37
CA PHE A 7 11.90 -17.11 -0.66
C PHE A 7 13.12 -17.92 -0.23
N SER A 8 14.29 -17.29 -0.20
CA SER A 8 15.43 -17.84 0.54
C SER A 8 15.11 -17.89 2.04
N ASP A 9 15.92 -18.59 2.83
CA ASP A 9 15.71 -18.64 4.29
C ASP A 9 15.82 -17.23 4.92
N THR A 10 16.76 -16.41 4.43
CA THR A 10 16.91 -15.01 4.82
C THR A 10 15.68 -14.18 4.41
N ASP A 11 15.25 -14.25 3.15
CA ASP A 11 14.07 -13.52 2.66
C ASP A 11 12.80 -13.90 3.44
N ARG A 12 12.67 -15.17 3.86
CA ARG A 12 11.54 -15.65 4.66
C ARG A 12 11.56 -15.05 6.07
N ALA A 13 12.74 -14.98 6.69
CA ALA A 13 12.89 -14.32 7.99
C ALA A 13 12.49 -12.84 7.89
N ILE A 14 13.01 -12.11 6.89
CA ILE A 14 12.63 -10.73 6.60
C ILE A 14 11.11 -10.62 6.39
N ALA A 15 10.53 -11.51 5.58
CA ALA A 15 9.11 -11.48 5.27
C ALA A 15 8.23 -11.71 6.50
N THR A 16 8.69 -12.56 7.42
CA THR A 16 8.00 -12.84 8.68
C THR A 16 8.02 -11.60 9.58
N SER A 17 9.19 -10.98 9.74
CA SER A 17 9.33 -9.72 10.50
C SER A 17 8.49 -8.59 9.91
N ILE A 18 8.39 -8.49 8.59
CA ILE A 18 7.52 -7.51 7.92
C ILE A 18 6.05 -7.77 8.24
N VAL A 19 5.59 -9.02 8.13
CA VAL A 19 4.18 -9.37 8.39
C VAL A 19 3.82 -9.11 9.87
N ASP A 20 4.71 -9.44 10.81
CA ASP A 20 4.50 -9.18 12.23
C ASP A 20 4.45 -7.68 12.56
N ALA A 21 5.07 -6.84 11.72
CA ALA A 21 5.05 -5.38 11.83
C ALA A 21 3.82 -4.72 11.21
N VAL A 22 2.93 -5.46 10.55
CA VAL A 22 1.70 -4.94 9.92
C VAL A 22 0.57 -4.87 10.94
N ASP A 23 -0.10 -3.72 11.02
CA ASP A 23 -1.29 -3.55 11.85
C ASP A 23 -2.58 -4.09 11.21
N ASP A 24 -3.66 -4.03 11.99
CA ASP A 24 -5.02 -4.38 11.59
C ASP A 24 -5.55 -3.62 10.36
N THR A 25 -4.98 -2.45 10.04
CA THR A 25 -5.36 -1.66 8.87
C THR A 25 -4.58 -2.05 7.62
N GLY A 26 -3.51 -2.84 7.77
CA GLY A 26 -2.65 -3.30 6.69
C GLY A 26 -1.43 -2.42 6.47
N TYR A 27 -1.08 -1.54 7.42
CA TYR A 27 0.09 -0.66 7.33
C TYR A 27 1.24 -1.13 8.21
N LEU A 28 2.47 -0.80 7.80
CA LEU A 28 3.65 -1.00 8.63
C LEU A 28 3.64 -0.05 9.84
N THR A 29 3.88 -0.62 11.01
CA THR A 29 3.97 0.13 12.28
C THR A 29 5.37 0.57 12.65
N VAL A 30 6.39 -0.04 12.02
CA VAL A 30 7.82 0.24 12.23
C VAL A 30 8.53 0.52 10.92
N SER A 31 9.67 1.19 11.00
CA SER A 31 10.53 1.50 9.86
C SER A 31 11.32 0.27 9.38
N LEU A 32 11.84 0.32 8.14
CA LEU A 32 12.63 -0.78 7.58
C LEU A 32 13.97 -0.97 8.30
N ASP A 33 14.56 0.12 8.81
CA ASP A 33 15.76 0.05 9.65
C ASP A 33 15.46 -0.67 10.97
N GLU A 34 14.32 -0.40 11.61
CA GLU A 34 13.91 -1.13 12.83
C GLU A 34 13.65 -2.60 12.57
N ILE A 35 13.05 -2.95 11.42
CA ILE A 35 12.87 -4.35 11.00
C ILE A 35 14.24 -5.02 10.86
N ARG A 36 15.18 -4.39 10.13
CA ARG A 36 16.56 -4.90 9.96
C ARG A 36 17.24 -5.09 11.32
N GLU A 37 17.20 -4.08 12.18
CA GLU A 37 17.82 -4.11 13.51
C GLU A 37 17.23 -5.23 14.40
N SER A 38 15.91 -5.46 14.31
CA SER A 38 15.23 -6.50 15.10
C SER A 38 15.70 -7.93 14.76
N MET A 39 16.21 -8.14 13.54
CA MET A 39 16.74 -9.44 13.11
C MET A 39 18.09 -9.76 13.76
N GLY A 40 18.83 -8.73 14.22
CA GLY A 40 20.14 -8.89 14.86
C GLY A 40 21.24 -9.45 13.95
N ASP A 41 20.97 -9.57 12.64
CA ASP A 41 21.89 -10.11 11.65
C ASP A 41 22.61 -8.97 10.93
N VAL A 42 23.95 -9.00 10.95
CA VAL A 42 24.80 -7.96 10.36
C VAL A 42 24.91 -8.15 8.84
N GLU A 43 24.51 -9.32 8.31
CA GLU A 43 24.62 -9.62 6.88
C GLU A 43 23.41 -9.12 6.05
N VAL A 44 22.29 -8.81 6.69
CA VAL A 44 21.08 -8.32 6.00
C VAL A 44 21.19 -6.82 5.72
N ASP A 45 21.23 -6.46 4.44
CA ASP A 45 21.22 -5.07 4.00
C ASP A 45 19.78 -4.51 3.92
N LEU A 46 19.65 -3.20 4.07
CA LEU A 46 18.37 -2.50 3.94
C LEU A 46 17.75 -2.69 2.54
N ASP A 47 18.58 -2.77 1.50
CA ASP A 47 18.15 -3.03 0.12
C ASP A 47 17.45 -4.40 -0.03
N GLU A 48 17.87 -5.40 0.75
CA GLU A 48 17.24 -6.73 0.78
C GLU A 48 15.87 -6.67 1.45
N VAL A 49 15.78 -5.96 2.58
CA VAL A 49 14.50 -5.71 3.27
C VAL A 49 13.52 -4.99 2.36
N GLU A 50 13.97 -3.99 1.61
CA GLU A 50 13.14 -3.30 0.61
C GLU A 50 12.67 -4.23 -0.51
N ALA A 51 13.52 -5.14 -0.98
CA ALA A 51 13.18 -6.07 -2.05
C ALA A 51 12.09 -7.04 -1.62
N VAL A 52 12.21 -7.60 -0.41
CA VAL A 52 11.20 -8.48 0.18
C VAL A 52 9.91 -7.73 0.44
N LEU A 53 9.98 -6.50 0.98
CA LEU A 53 8.81 -5.65 1.20
C LEU A 53 8.04 -5.41 -0.09
N LYS A 54 8.72 -4.99 -1.16
CA LYS A 54 8.09 -4.75 -2.48
C LYS A 54 7.36 -5.98 -3.01
N ARG A 55 7.80 -7.18 -2.65
CA ARG A 55 7.14 -8.43 -3.00
C ARG A 55 5.90 -8.69 -2.15
N ILE A 56 6.00 -8.48 -0.83
CA ILE A 56 4.86 -8.61 0.11
C ILE A 56 3.76 -7.60 -0.22
N GLN A 57 4.12 -6.37 -0.58
CA GLN A 57 3.18 -5.32 -0.97
C GLN A 57 2.34 -5.66 -2.22
N ARG A 58 2.74 -6.69 -2.98
CA ARG A 58 2.00 -7.22 -4.13
C ARG A 58 1.20 -8.48 -3.82
N PHE A 59 1.19 -8.92 -2.57
CA PHE A 59 0.30 -9.98 -2.11
C PHE A 59 -1.16 -9.52 -2.13
N ASP A 60 -2.06 -10.42 -1.76
CA ASP A 60 -3.49 -10.19 -1.76
C ASP A 60 -3.92 -10.10 -0.28
N PRO A 61 -4.39 -8.94 0.19
CA PRO A 61 -4.76 -7.73 -0.55
C PRO A 61 -3.56 -6.86 -0.94
N VAL A 62 -3.71 -6.21 -2.10
CA VAL A 62 -2.67 -5.36 -2.69
C VAL A 62 -2.45 -4.09 -1.87
N GLY A 63 -1.18 -3.71 -1.69
CA GLY A 63 -0.83 -2.53 -0.91
C GLY A 63 -0.82 -2.78 0.60
N VAL A 64 -0.95 -4.04 1.03
CA VAL A 64 -0.63 -4.46 2.41
C VAL A 64 0.85 -4.19 2.72
N ALA A 65 1.17 -3.92 3.98
CA ALA A 65 2.50 -3.49 4.41
C ALA A 65 2.98 -2.19 3.74
N ALA A 66 2.04 -1.33 3.32
CA ALA A 66 2.38 0.03 2.92
C ALA A 66 2.82 0.85 4.14
N LYS A 67 3.70 1.82 3.92
CA LYS A 67 4.19 2.71 4.99
C LYS A 67 3.15 3.76 5.40
N ASP A 68 2.33 4.18 4.44
CA ASP A 68 1.25 5.14 4.63
C ASP A 68 0.18 4.98 3.55
N LEU A 69 -0.88 5.79 3.64
CA LEU A 69 -1.98 5.80 2.67
C LEU A 69 -1.49 6.11 1.24
N ARG A 70 -0.51 7.00 1.08
CA ARG A 70 -0.02 7.41 -0.24
C ARG A 70 0.69 6.23 -0.91
N ASP A 71 1.61 5.60 -0.18
CA ASP A 71 2.34 4.41 -0.61
C ASP A 71 1.35 3.29 -0.97
N CYS A 72 0.35 3.05 -0.11
CA CYS A 72 -0.67 2.04 -0.33
C CYS A 72 -1.41 2.22 -1.67
N LEU A 73 -1.93 3.44 -1.91
CA LEU A 73 -2.66 3.74 -3.15
C LEU A 73 -1.75 3.70 -4.37
N LEU A 74 -0.48 4.11 -4.26
CA LEU A 74 0.48 4.03 -5.36
C LEU A 74 0.85 2.58 -5.72
N ILE A 75 1.00 1.72 -4.72
CA ILE A 75 1.23 0.28 -4.91
C ILE A 75 0.03 -0.33 -5.65
N GLN A 76 -1.19 -0.03 -5.22
CA GLN A 76 -2.41 -0.52 -5.88
C GLN A 76 -2.51 -0.02 -7.32
N LEU A 77 -2.27 1.28 -7.57
CA LEU A 77 -2.23 1.82 -8.93
C LEU A 77 -1.14 1.18 -9.80
N SER A 78 -0.03 0.73 -9.22
CA SER A 78 1.06 0.11 -9.98
C SER A 78 0.68 -1.24 -10.61
N GLN A 79 -0.43 -1.85 -10.18
CA GLN A 79 -0.93 -3.10 -10.75
C GLN A 79 -1.75 -2.91 -12.02
N PHE A 80 -2.27 -1.71 -12.25
CA PHE A 80 -3.04 -1.40 -13.46
C PHE A 80 -2.12 -1.40 -14.69
N ASP A 81 -2.69 -1.75 -15.83
CA ASP A 81 -1.98 -1.67 -17.10
C ASP A 81 -1.67 -0.21 -17.45
N LYS A 82 -0.53 0.04 -18.09
CA LYS A 82 -0.13 1.41 -18.47
C LYS A 82 -1.11 2.09 -19.44
N SER A 83 -1.92 1.31 -20.15
CA SER A 83 -2.98 1.80 -21.03
C SER A 83 -4.28 2.15 -20.29
N THR A 84 -4.38 1.89 -18.98
CA THR A 84 -5.54 2.27 -18.19
C THR A 84 -5.77 3.78 -18.27
N PRO A 85 -6.98 4.23 -18.68
CA PRO A 85 -7.29 5.65 -18.74
C PRO A 85 -7.10 6.34 -17.40
N TRP A 86 -6.57 7.56 -17.43
CA TRP A 86 -6.42 8.43 -16.26
C TRP A 86 -5.46 7.93 -15.19
N LEU A 87 -4.68 6.88 -15.47
CA LEU A 87 -3.74 6.30 -14.53
C LEU A 87 -2.61 7.27 -14.15
N GLU A 88 -2.09 8.02 -15.13
CA GLU A 88 -1.02 8.99 -14.89
C GLU A 88 -1.52 10.18 -14.05
N GLU A 89 -2.74 10.64 -14.34
CA GLU A 89 -3.40 11.70 -13.59
C GLU A 89 -3.73 11.27 -12.16
N ALA A 90 -4.26 10.05 -11.98
CA ALA A 90 -4.52 9.49 -10.66
C ALA A 90 -3.22 9.36 -9.84
N ARG A 91 -2.15 8.86 -10.47
CA ARG A 91 -0.82 8.79 -9.87
C ARG A 91 -0.30 10.17 -9.46
N LEU A 92 -0.43 11.18 -10.32
CA LEU A 92 -0.02 12.55 -10.01
C LEU A 92 -0.77 13.10 -8.80
N ILE A 93 -2.09 12.91 -8.75
CA ILE A 93 -2.92 13.37 -7.63
C ILE A 93 -2.49 12.71 -6.33
N ILE A 94 -2.27 11.39 -6.32
CA ILE A 94 -1.83 10.67 -5.12
C ILE A 94 -0.40 11.08 -4.73
N CYS A 95 0.54 11.21 -5.68
CA CYS A 95 1.93 11.56 -5.40
C CYS A 95 2.09 12.94 -4.77
N ASP A 96 1.37 13.95 -5.27
CA ASP A 96 1.67 15.36 -4.93
C ASP A 96 0.50 16.09 -4.24
N HIS A 97 -0.73 15.57 -4.36
CA HIS A 97 -1.94 16.33 -4.02
C HIS A 97 -3.01 15.54 -3.25
N LEU A 98 -2.61 14.45 -2.58
CA LEU A 98 -3.52 13.62 -1.80
C LEU A 98 -4.27 14.42 -0.72
N ASP A 99 -3.60 15.40 -0.09
CA ASP A 99 -4.21 16.27 0.93
C ASP A 99 -5.32 17.15 0.35
N LEU A 100 -5.17 17.63 -0.88
CA LEU A 100 -6.22 18.41 -1.55
C LEU A 100 -7.42 17.53 -1.88
N LEU A 101 -7.18 16.29 -2.28
CA LEU A 101 -8.24 15.30 -2.51
C LEU A 101 -8.99 14.99 -1.21
N ALA A 102 -8.27 14.75 -0.11
CA ALA A 102 -8.85 14.48 1.20
C ALA A 102 -9.70 15.64 1.73
N ASN A 103 -9.34 16.89 1.38
CA ASN A 103 -10.09 18.09 1.73
C ASN A 103 -11.19 18.45 0.71
N HIS A 104 -11.41 17.62 -0.33
CA HIS A 104 -12.36 17.88 -1.41
C HIS A 104 -12.11 19.22 -2.15
N ASP A 105 -10.86 19.72 -2.17
CA ASP A 105 -10.50 20.97 -2.86
C ASP A 105 -10.22 20.72 -4.35
N PHE A 106 -11.27 20.33 -5.07
CA PHE A 106 -11.22 20.07 -6.50
C PHE A 106 -10.83 21.31 -7.32
N ARG A 107 -11.16 22.51 -6.82
CA ARG A 107 -10.83 23.76 -7.51
C ARG A 107 -9.33 24.01 -7.53
N THR A 108 -8.66 23.80 -6.40
CA THR A 108 -7.20 23.91 -6.34
C THR A 108 -6.55 22.76 -7.10
N LEU A 109 -7.07 21.53 -6.99
CA LEU A 109 -6.60 20.38 -7.77
C LEU A 109 -6.58 20.65 -9.28
N MET A 110 -7.67 21.17 -9.85
CA MET A 110 -7.71 21.52 -11.28
C MET A 110 -6.64 22.56 -11.66
N ARG A 111 -6.37 23.52 -10.78
CA ARG A 111 -5.39 24.59 -11.03
C ARG A 111 -3.95 24.07 -10.99
N VAL A 112 -3.62 23.23 -10.01
CA VAL A 112 -2.25 22.72 -9.83
C VAL A 112 -1.92 21.60 -10.83
N THR A 113 -2.87 20.68 -11.07
CA THR A 113 -2.69 19.58 -12.04
C THR A 113 -2.92 20.02 -13.49
N ARG A 114 -3.57 21.18 -13.70
CA ARG A 114 -3.99 21.70 -15.01
C ARG A 114 -4.94 20.77 -15.78
N LEU A 115 -5.59 19.86 -15.08
CA LEU A 115 -6.57 18.95 -15.66
C LEU A 115 -7.91 19.66 -15.86
N LYS A 116 -8.63 19.25 -16.90
CA LYS A 116 -10.03 19.64 -17.10
C LYS A 116 -10.92 18.93 -16.07
N GLU A 117 -12.06 19.52 -15.76
CA GLU A 117 -13.01 18.98 -14.78
C GLU A 117 -13.39 17.52 -15.06
N GLU A 118 -13.75 17.19 -16.31
CA GLU A 118 -14.11 15.81 -16.70
C GLU A 118 -12.95 14.82 -16.46
N VAL A 119 -11.71 15.23 -16.78
CA VAL A 119 -10.51 14.40 -16.59
C VAL A 119 -10.23 14.19 -15.11
N LEU A 120 -10.30 15.27 -14.33
CA LEU A 120 -10.09 15.22 -12.89
C LEU A 120 -11.12 14.29 -12.23
N LYS A 121 -12.39 14.38 -12.64
CA LYS A 121 -13.46 13.55 -12.11
C LYS A 121 -13.19 12.07 -12.36
N GLU A 122 -12.79 11.69 -13.57
CA GLU A 122 -12.48 10.30 -13.88
C GLU A 122 -11.23 9.78 -13.15
N ALA A 123 -10.19 10.62 -13.03
CA ALA A 123 -9.01 10.28 -12.23
C ALA A 123 -9.37 10.08 -10.74
N VAL A 124 -10.24 10.93 -10.19
CA VAL A 124 -10.74 10.79 -8.82
C VAL A 124 -11.59 9.54 -8.66
N ASN A 125 -12.45 9.20 -9.62
CA ASN A 125 -13.22 7.96 -9.61
C ASN A 125 -12.30 6.73 -9.58
N LEU A 126 -11.21 6.74 -10.35
CA LEU A 126 -10.20 5.68 -10.31
C LEU A 126 -9.57 5.58 -8.92
N ILE A 127 -9.16 6.69 -8.31
CA ILE A 127 -8.60 6.69 -6.94
C ILE A 127 -9.61 6.16 -5.93
N GLN A 128 -10.89 6.55 -6.04
CA GLN A 128 -11.95 6.10 -5.14
C GLN A 128 -12.31 4.61 -5.29
N SER A 129 -11.92 3.98 -6.39
CA SER A 129 -12.09 2.54 -6.59
C SER A 129 -11.05 1.67 -5.86
N LEU A 130 -9.99 2.30 -5.35
CA LEU A 130 -8.91 1.65 -4.60
C LEU A 130 -9.32 1.42 -3.13
N ASP A 131 -8.66 0.49 -2.46
CA ASP A 131 -8.89 0.19 -1.05
C ASP A 131 -7.87 0.91 -0.17
N PRO A 132 -8.24 1.98 0.55
CA PRO A 132 -7.30 2.69 1.40
C PRO A 132 -6.82 1.84 2.58
N ARG A 133 -7.52 0.78 3.00
CA ARG A 133 -7.18 -0.02 4.19
C ARG A 133 -7.26 -1.51 3.89
N PRO A 134 -6.30 -2.06 3.13
CA PRO A 134 -6.36 -3.43 2.65
C PRO A 134 -6.48 -4.45 3.79
N GLY A 135 -5.89 -4.20 4.96
CA GLY A 135 -5.94 -5.14 6.10
C GLY A 135 -7.34 -5.38 6.66
N GLN A 136 -8.25 -4.40 6.56
CA GLN A 136 -9.62 -4.54 7.07
C GLN A 136 -10.44 -5.57 6.28
N SER A 137 -10.15 -5.73 4.99
CA SER A 137 -10.84 -6.70 4.14
C SER A 137 -10.57 -8.15 4.53
N ILE A 138 -9.43 -8.43 5.20
CA ILE A 138 -9.04 -9.76 5.67
C ILE A 138 -9.67 -10.09 7.04
N GLN A 139 -10.14 -9.10 7.79
CA GLN A 139 -10.82 -9.28 9.07
C GLN A 139 -12.24 -9.84 8.91
N THR A 140 -12.40 -10.91 8.15
CA THR A 140 -13.58 -11.77 8.17
C THR A 140 -13.38 -12.86 9.24
N GLY A 141 -13.24 -12.45 10.49
CA GLY A 141 -13.49 -13.34 11.64
C GLY A 141 -14.95 -13.17 12.02
N GLU A 142 -15.76 -14.22 11.90
CA GLU A 142 -17.12 -14.24 12.44
C GLU A 142 -17.09 -13.74 13.89
N PRO A 143 -17.93 -12.77 14.31
CA PRO A 143 -18.13 -12.54 15.73
C PRO A 143 -18.81 -13.80 16.28
N GLU A 144 -18.02 -14.70 16.89
CA GLU A 144 -18.52 -15.87 17.60
C GLU A 144 -19.28 -15.38 18.84
N TYR A 145 -20.55 -15.03 18.65
CA TYR A 145 -21.44 -14.65 19.72
C TYR A 145 -21.90 -15.94 20.41
N VAL A 146 -21.12 -16.43 21.37
CA VAL A 146 -21.58 -17.48 22.29
C VAL A 146 -22.62 -16.86 23.22
N ILE A 147 -23.89 -17.14 22.95
CA ILE A 147 -25.00 -16.84 23.86
C ILE A 147 -24.98 -17.91 24.97
N PRO A 148 -25.01 -17.54 26.27
CA PRO A 148 -25.04 -18.48 27.40
C PRO A 148 -26.24 -19.43 27.41
#